data_AF-F3KBJ6-F1
#
_entry.id   AF-F3KBJ6-F1
#
_cell.length_a   1.000
_cell.length_b   1.000
_cell.length_c   1.000
_cell.angle_alpha   90.00
_cell.angle_beta   90.00
_cell.angle_gamma   90.00
#
_symmetry.space_group_name_H-M   'P 1'
#
loop_
_entity.id
_entity.type
_entity.pdbx_description
1 polymer ?
#
loop_
_entity_poly.entity_id
_entity_poly.type
_entity_poly.pdbx_seq_one_letter_code
_entity_poly.pdbx_strand_id
1 'polypeptide(L)'
;MPSTASSQREILTVTDLNRRARSLLESQFRQVWVEGEISNLMKAGSGHWYFTLKDDKAQVRCAMFANRNRSLRINVKNGLHAIIRAKASIYEGRGDYQLIAENMIDAGEGRLQRQFEELKLKLSREGLFDEAHKRPLPALPTHIGIVTSPSGAAIRDILTVLQPSLPQHSCNRNPSTGAGQRSGR
;
A
#
# COMPACT_ATOMS: atom_id res chain seq x y z
N MET A 1 58.52 23.41 4.01
CA MET A 1 57.56 22.96 2.98
C MET A 1 56.41 22.28 3.71
N PRO A 2 55.20 22.87 3.68
CA PRO A 2 54.13 22.20 2.95
C PRO A 2 53.38 23.17 2.03
N SER A 3 53.08 22.70 0.82
CA SER A 3 52.27 23.39 -0.18
C SER A 3 50.81 23.39 0.26
N THR A 4 50.25 24.56 0.53
CA THR A 4 48.81 24.73 0.77
C THR A 4 48.10 24.63 -0.58
N ALA A 5 47.52 23.46 -0.88
CA ALA A 5 46.71 23.27 -2.06
C ALA A 5 45.50 24.22 -2.00
N SER A 6 45.48 25.23 -2.86
CA SER A 6 44.33 26.10 -3.08
C SER A 6 43.17 25.25 -3.60
N SER A 7 42.11 25.11 -2.80
CA SER A 7 40.85 24.52 -3.23
C SER A 7 40.20 25.45 -4.26
N GLN A 8 40.56 25.29 -5.53
CA GLN A 8 39.84 25.91 -6.63
C GLN A 8 38.39 25.44 -6.57
N ARG A 9 37.45 26.38 -6.44
CA ARG A 9 36.02 26.08 -6.53
C ARG A 9 35.74 25.59 -7.95
N GLU A 10 35.49 24.30 -8.10
CA GLU A 10 35.06 23.70 -9.37
C GLU A 10 33.66 24.22 -9.71
N ILE A 11 33.55 25.05 -10.74
CA ILE A 11 32.26 25.55 -11.23
C ILE A 11 31.73 24.54 -12.26
N LEU A 12 30.64 23.85 -11.91
CA LEU A 12 29.99 22.87 -12.78
C LEU A 12 28.84 23.52 -13.54
N THR A 13 28.66 23.12 -14.81
CA THR A 13 27.42 23.44 -15.53
C THR A 13 26.25 22.61 -14.97
N VAL A 14 25.02 23.05 -15.23
CA VAL A 14 23.82 22.28 -14.85
C VAL A 14 23.83 20.87 -15.46
N THR A 15 24.33 20.76 -16.70
CA THR A 15 24.49 19.47 -17.39
C THR A 15 25.52 18.58 -16.69
N ASP A 16 26.66 19.15 -16.29
CA ASP A 16 27.70 18.41 -15.56
C ASP A 16 27.21 17.93 -14.19
N LEU A 17 26.47 18.78 -13.49
CA LEU A 17 25.87 18.45 -12.20
C LEU A 17 24.87 17.29 -12.34
N ASN A 18 23.94 17.38 -13.30
CA ASN A 18 22.94 16.32 -13.53
C ASN A 18 23.60 15.00 -13.95
N ARG A 19 24.63 15.05 -14.80
CA ARG A 19 25.37 13.86 -15.25
C ARG A 19 26.14 13.21 -14.11
N ARG A 20 26.80 13.99 -13.25
CA ARG A 20 27.47 13.48 -12.04
C ARG A 20 26.46 12.89 -11.05
N ALA A 21 25.37 13.59 -10.76
CA ALA A 21 24.32 13.12 -9.86
C ALA A 21 23.69 11.81 -10.36
N ARG A 22 23.40 11.72 -11.65
CA ARG A 22 22.92 10.49 -12.31
C ARG A 22 23.90 9.35 -12.12
N SER A 23 25.19 9.58 -12.39
CA SER A 23 26.23 8.56 -12.27
C SER A 23 26.35 8.04 -10.83
N LEU A 24 26.28 8.94 -9.84
CA LEU A 24 26.29 8.56 -8.42
C LEU A 24 25.05 7.73 -8.05
N LEU A 25 23.85 8.18 -8.46
CA LEU A 25 22.61 7.45 -8.20
C LEU A 25 22.60 6.07 -8.83
N GLU A 26 22.97 5.96 -10.11
CA GLU A 26 23.03 4.69 -10.82
C GLU A 26 24.08 3.75 -10.23
N SER A 27 25.19 4.30 -9.71
CA SER A 27 26.24 3.51 -9.05
C SER A 27 25.81 2.94 -7.70
N GLN A 28 25.08 3.72 -6.90
CA GLN A 28 24.67 3.37 -5.54
C GLN A 28 23.38 2.55 -5.53
N PHE A 29 22.43 2.87 -6.42
CA PHE A 29 21.10 2.27 -6.50
C PHE A 29 20.93 1.49 -7.80
N ARG A 30 21.86 0.55 -8.03
CA ARG A 30 21.89 -0.30 -9.24
C ARG A 30 20.61 -1.10 -9.44
N GLN A 31 20.02 -1.58 -8.35
CA GLN A 31 18.76 -2.31 -8.35
C GLN A 31 18.13 -2.18 -6.97
N VAL A 32 16.95 -1.57 -6.93
CA VAL A 32 16.19 -1.35 -5.70
C VAL A 32 14.81 -1.98 -5.82
N TRP A 33 14.27 -2.38 -4.67
CA TRP A 33 12.88 -2.81 -4.53
C TRP A 33 12.13 -1.73 -3.77
N VAL A 34 11.05 -1.22 -4.35
CA VAL A 34 10.29 -0.12 -3.77
C VAL A 34 8.83 -0.52 -3.72
N GLU A 35 8.22 -0.45 -2.53
CA GLU A 35 6.79 -0.68 -2.31
C GLU A 35 6.06 0.66 -2.36
N GLY A 36 4.90 0.70 -2.99
CA GLY A 36 4.00 1.85 -2.93
C GLY A 36 2.71 1.66 -3.71
N GLU A 37 1.85 2.67 -3.66
CA GLU A 37 0.64 2.72 -4.47
C GLU A 37 0.93 3.34 -5.83
N ILE A 38 0.39 2.73 -6.88
CA ILE A 38 0.45 3.27 -8.23
C ILE A 38 -0.62 4.33 -8.42
N SER A 39 -0.20 5.51 -8.85
CA SER A 39 -1.05 6.64 -9.23
C SER A 39 -0.66 7.17 -10.60
N ASN A 40 -1.56 7.93 -11.23
CA ASN A 40 -1.33 8.58 -12.53
C ASN A 40 -0.77 7.64 -13.61
N LEU A 41 -1.25 6.40 -13.65
CA LEU A 41 -0.85 5.41 -14.65
C LEU A 41 -1.28 5.86 -16.05
N MET A 42 -0.30 6.08 -16.91
CA MET A 42 -0.44 6.38 -18.33
C MET A 42 0.24 5.29 -19.16
N LYS A 43 -0.52 4.63 -20.02
CA LYS A 43 0.00 3.67 -20.99
C LYS A 43 0.13 4.38 -22.34
N ALA A 44 1.36 4.70 -22.74
CA ALA A 44 1.61 5.37 -24.00
C ALA A 44 1.35 4.43 -25.19
N GLY A 45 1.00 4.98 -26.36
CA GLY A 45 0.77 4.21 -27.59
C GLY A 45 2.00 3.42 -28.07
N SER A 46 3.20 3.80 -27.64
CA SER A 46 4.46 3.07 -27.87
C SER A 46 4.62 1.82 -26.99
N GLY A 47 3.69 1.59 -26.06
CA GLY A 47 3.73 0.47 -25.10
C GLY A 47 4.54 0.77 -23.83
N HIS A 48 5.11 1.97 -23.68
CA HIS A 48 5.74 2.41 -22.44
C HIS A 48 4.70 2.79 -21.39
N TRP A 49 4.96 2.47 -20.13
CA TRP A 49 4.10 2.88 -19.02
C TRP A 49 4.80 3.94 -18.19
N TYR A 50 4.09 5.01 -17.91
CA TYR A 50 4.51 6.06 -17.00
C TYR A 50 3.54 6.07 -15.83
N PHE A 51 4.04 6.03 -14.61
CA PHE A 51 3.21 6.08 -13.42
C PHE A 51 3.97 6.76 -12.29
N THR A 52 3.26 7.14 -11.25
CA THR A 52 3.86 7.63 -10.01
C THR A 52 3.68 6.57 -8.95
N LEU A 53 4.76 6.20 -8.28
CA LEU A 53 4.71 5.38 -7.08
C LEU A 53 4.69 6.31 -5.88
N LYS A 54 3.67 6.20 -5.03
CA LYS A 54 3.51 7.02 -3.83
C LYS A 54 3.46 6.17 -2.57
N ASP A 55 3.94 6.74 -1.48
CA ASP A 55 3.71 6.29 -0.10
C ASP A 55 3.02 7.42 0.68
N ASP A 56 2.91 7.29 2.00
CA ASP A 56 2.24 8.28 2.86
C ASP A 56 2.95 9.64 2.92
N LYS A 57 4.24 9.70 2.57
CA LYS A 57 5.10 10.88 2.77
C LYS A 57 5.74 11.41 1.48
N ALA A 58 5.90 10.57 0.47
CA ALA A 58 6.70 10.83 -0.70
C ALA A 58 6.09 10.18 -1.96
N GLN A 59 6.51 10.69 -3.11
CA GLN A 59 6.15 10.14 -4.40
C GLN A 59 7.35 10.21 -5.35
N VAL A 60 7.42 9.26 -6.28
CA VAL A 60 8.47 9.17 -7.29
C VAL A 60 7.88 8.79 -8.64
N ARG A 61 8.39 9.43 -9.70
CA ARG A 61 8.00 9.08 -11.07
C ARG A 61 8.70 7.81 -11.51
N CYS A 62 7.93 6.94 -12.15
CA CYS A 62 8.38 5.65 -12.64
C CYS A 62 8.10 5.54 -14.13
N ALA A 63 9.07 5.02 -14.87
CA ALA A 63 8.93 4.67 -16.28
C ALA A 63 9.22 3.18 -16.46
N MET A 64 8.38 2.51 -17.24
CA MET A 64 8.53 1.09 -17.57
C MET A 64 8.51 0.90 -19.08
N PHE A 65 9.59 0.31 -19.61
CA PHE A 65 9.74 0.14 -21.05
C PHE A 65 8.91 -1.04 -21.59
N ALA A 66 8.44 -0.94 -22.84
CA ALA A 66 7.49 -1.90 -23.43
C ALA A 66 8.00 -3.35 -23.41
N ASN A 67 9.32 -3.53 -23.57
CA ASN A 67 9.97 -4.85 -23.54
C ASN A 67 9.83 -5.54 -22.17
N ARG A 68 9.73 -4.77 -21.08
CA ARG A 68 9.53 -5.29 -19.72
C ARG A 68 8.05 -5.50 -19.38
N ASN A 69 7.13 -4.86 -20.11
CA ASN A 69 5.69 -4.99 -19.88
C ASN A 69 5.14 -6.36 -20.32
N ARG A 70 5.73 -6.98 -21.34
CA ARG A 70 5.27 -8.28 -21.87
C ARG A 70 5.38 -9.44 -20.88
N SER A 71 6.31 -9.37 -19.91
CA SER A 71 6.49 -10.40 -18.89
C SER A 71 5.56 -10.26 -17.69
N LEU A 72 4.86 -9.13 -17.55
CA LEU A 72 3.97 -8.89 -16.41
C LEU A 72 2.61 -9.57 -16.63
N ARG A 73 2.27 -10.49 -15.72
CA ARG A 73 0.95 -11.14 -15.68
C ARG A 73 -0.08 -10.40 -14.82
N ILE A 74 0.32 -9.27 -14.23
CA ILE A 74 -0.49 -8.51 -13.29
C ILE A 74 -1.31 -7.42 -14.01
N ASN A 75 -2.55 -7.20 -13.54
CA ASN A 75 -3.38 -6.11 -14.07
C ASN A 75 -3.08 -4.80 -13.35
N VAL A 76 -2.14 -4.04 -13.90
CA VAL A 76 -1.72 -2.75 -13.33
C VAL A 76 -2.79 -1.68 -13.55
N LYS A 77 -3.26 -1.09 -12.44
CA LYS A 77 -4.28 -0.04 -12.36
C LYS A 77 -3.92 0.99 -11.29
N ASN A 78 -4.51 2.18 -11.38
CA ASN A 78 -4.40 3.18 -10.31
C ASN A 78 -5.00 2.62 -9.01
N GLY A 79 -4.37 2.93 -7.88
CA GLY A 79 -4.72 2.39 -6.55
C GLY A 79 -4.11 1.03 -6.25
N LEU A 80 -3.45 0.38 -7.21
CA LEU A 80 -2.76 -0.89 -6.97
C LEU A 80 -1.55 -0.65 -6.09
N HIS A 81 -1.46 -1.42 -5.01
CA HIS A 81 -0.24 -1.49 -4.22
C HIS A 81 0.70 -2.51 -4.84
N ALA A 82 1.90 -2.08 -5.19
CA ALA A 82 2.86 -2.89 -5.89
C ALA A 82 4.27 -2.73 -5.31
N ILE A 83 5.02 -3.82 -5.37
CA ILE A 83 6.46 -3.83 -5.16
C ILE A 83 7.11 -3.82 -6.54
N ILE A 84 7.87 -2.77 -6.84
CA ILE A 84 8.59 -2.64 -8.11
C ILE A 84 10.08 -2.90 -7.90
N ARG A 85 10.68 -3.65 -8.83
CA ARG A 85 12.13 -3.71 -8.98
C ARG A 85 12.54 -2.66 -10.00
N ALA A 86 13.38 -1.71 -9.61
CA ALA A 86 13.73 -0.58 -10.45
C ALA A 86 15.18 -0.14 -10.30
N LYS A 87 15.64 0.70 -11.22
CA LYS A 87 16.91 1.42 -11.14
C LYS A 87 16.66 2.90 -10.94
N ALA A 88 17.36 3.52 -10.01
CA ALA A 88 17.29 4.96 -9.83
C ALA A 88 18.10 5.67 -10.93
N SER A 89 17.50 6.68 -11.55
CA SER A 89 18.16 7.47 -12.58
C SER A 89 17.63 8.91 -12.57
N ILE A 90 18.28 9.78 -13.34
CA ILE A 90 17.85 11.17 -13.53
C ILE A 90 17.52 11.36 -15.01
N TYR A 91 16.37 11.97 -15.28
CA TYR A 91 16.03 12.45 -16.61
C TYR A 91 16.84 13.71 -16.94
N GLU A 92 17.88 13.56 -17.74
CA GLU A 92 18.89 14.60 -17.99
C GLU A 92 18.33 15.92 -18.50
N GLY A 93 17.26 15.87 -19.31
CA GLY A 93 16.65 17.07 -19.88
C GLY A 93 15.95 17.98 -18.86
N ARG A 94 15.63 17.47 -17.66
CA ARG A 94 14.97 18.25 -16.59
C ARG A 94 15.64 18.14 -15.22
N GLY A 95 16.55 17.18 -15.03
CA GLY A 95 17.10 16.86 -13.71
C GLY A 95 16.11 16.11 -12.80
N ASP A 96 14.98 15.63 -13.35
CA ASP A 96 13.96 14.95 -12.54
C ASP A 96 14.44 13.56 -12.11
N TYR A 97 14.32 13.26 -10.82
CA TYR A 97 14.56 11.93 -10.27
C TYR A 97 13.47 10.95 -10.72
N GLN A 98 13.89 9.79 -11.23
CA GLN A 98 12.98 8.77 -11.73
C GLN A 98 13.46 7.36 -11.42
N LEU A 99 12.51 6.43 -11.36
CA LEU A 99 12.77 5.00 -11.28
C LEU A 99 12.46 4.35 -12.63
N ILE A 100 13.43 3.64 -13.18
CA ILE A 100 13.23 2.79 -14.36
C ILE A 100 12.81 1.41 -13.85
N ALA A 101 11.51 1.12 -13.94
CA ALA A 101 10.94 -0.14 -13.49
C ALA A 101 11.31 -1.28 -14.45
N GLU A 102 11.77 -2.38 -13.90
CA GLU A 102 12.13 -3.61 -14.64
C GLU A 102 11.16 -4.75 -14.36
N ASN A 103 10.62 -4.82 -13.14
CA ASN A 103 9.65 -5.82 -12.73
C ASN A 103 8.67 -5.24 -11.71
N MET A 104 7.48 -5.85 -11.59
CA MET A 104 6.43 -5.42 -10.68
C MET A 104 5.68 -6.64 -10.13
N ILE A 105 5.38 -6.61 -8.84
CA ILE A 105 4.66 -7.65 -8.11
C ILE A 105 3.50 -6.97 -7.37
N ASP A 106 2.34 -7.60 -7.35
CA ASP A 106 1.19 -7.14 -6.56
C ASP A 106 1.50 -7.34 -5.05
N ALA A 107 1.38 -6.26 -4.28
CA ALA A 107 1.62 -6.27 -2.84
C ALA A 107 0.32 -6.27 -2.02
N GLY A 108 -0.84 -6.26 -2.69
CA GLY A 108 -2.16 -6.06 -2.08
C GLY A 108 -2.54 -7.11 -1.02
N GLU A 109 -2.28 -8.39 -1.26
CA GLU A 109 -2.58 -9.45 -0.28
C GLU A 109 -1.61 -9.43 0.90
N GLY A 110 -0.31 -9.24 0.65
CA GLY A 110 0.72 -9.27 1.69
C GLY A 110 0.62 -8.10 2.67
N ARG A 111 0.08 -6.94 2.26
CA ARG A 111 -0.16 -5.82 3.16
C ARG A 111 -1.37 -6.06 4.07
N LEU A 112 -2.49 -6.55 3.52
CA LEU A 112 -3.67 -6.84 4.32
C LEU A 112 -3.38 -7.92 5.38
N GLN A 113 -2.64 -8.96 5.00
CA GLN A 113 -2.19 -10.00 5.92
C GLN A 113 -1.30 -9.43 7.02
N ARG A 114 -0.32 -8.57 6.69
CA ARG A 114 0.53 -7.89 7.69
C ARG A 114 -0.29 -7.03 8.65
N GLN A 115 -1.21 -6.21 8.13
CA GLN A 115 -2.08 -5.38 8.96
C GLN A 115 -2.99 -6.21 9.88
N PHE A 116 -3.50 -7.34 9.38
CA PHE A 116 -4.28 -8.28 10.18
C PHE A 116 -3.44 -8.91 11.30
N GLU A 117 -2.22 -9.32 11.01
CA GLU A 117 -1.29 -9.88 12.01
C GLU A 117 -0.89 -8.85 13.07
N GLU A 118 -0.57 -7.62 12.67
CA GLU A 118 -0.29 -6.52 13.60
C GLU A 118 -1.49 -6.21 14.50
N LEU A 119 -2.70 -6.16 13.93
CA LEU A 119 -3.92 -5.92 14.68
C LEU A 119 -4.20 -7.08 15.66
N LYS A 120 -4.05 -8.32 15.21
CA LYS A 120 -4.21 -9.51 16.06
C LYS A 120 -3.23 -9.48 17.23
N LEU A 121 -1.97 -9.13 16.98
CA LEU A 121 -0.95 -9.02 18.01
C LEU A 121 -1.27 -7.91 19.00
N LYS A 122 -1.73 -6.74 18.52
CA LYS A 122 -2.17 -5.62 19.36
C LYS A 122 -3.32 -6.02 20.27
N LEU A 123 -4.39 -6.60 19.71
CA LEU A 123 -5.56 -7.04 20.47
C LEU A 123 -5.21 -8.17 21.45
N SER A 124 -4.26 -9.05 21.09
CA SER A 124 -3.74 -10.08 22.00
C SER A 124 -2.94 -9.49 23.16
N ARG A 125 -2.16 -8.43 22.93
CA ARG A 125 -1.44 -7.70 24.00
C ARG A 125 -2.39 -6.96 24.93
N GLU A 126 -3.53 -6.50 24.41
CA GLU A 126 -4.60 -5.89 25.20
C GLU A 126 -5.39 -6.93 26.04
N GLY A 127 -5.04 -8.22 25.97
CA GLY A 127 -5.70 -9.29 26.75
C GLY A 127 -7.11 -9.63 26.28
N LEU A 128 -7.56 -9.06 25.15
CA LEU A 128 -8.93 -9.23 24.65
C LEU A 128 -9.25 -10.67 24.21
N PHE A 129 -8.22 -11.50 24.04
CA PHE A 129 -8.35 -12.93 23.74
C PHE A 129 -8.08 -13.86 24.94
N ASP A 130 -7.73 -13.31 26.11
CA ASP A 130 -7.37 -14.13 27.26
C ASP A 130 -8.56 -14.96 27.73
N GLU A 131 -8.32 -16.25 27.95
CA GLU A 131 -9.29 -17.21 28.47
C GLU A 131 -9.90 -16.73 29.79
N ALA A 132 -9.15 -16.00 30.61
CA ALA A 132 -9.60 -15.42 31.88
C ALA A 132 -10.75 -14.40 31.72
N HIS A 133 -10.87 -13.75 30.55
CA HIS A 133 -11.97 -12.82 30.25
C HIS A 133 -13.13 -13.51 29.52
N LYS A 134 -12.96 -14.74 29.04
CA LYS A 134 -14.03 -15.48 28.36
C LYS A 134 -15.03 -16.01 29.38
N ARG A 135 -16.29 -15.64 29.18
CA ARG A 135 -17.40 -16.19 29.96
C ARG A 135 -17.89 -17.49 29.32
N PRO A 136 -18.24 -18.51 30.11
CA PRO A 136 -18.85 -19.72 29.57
C PRO A 136 -20.14 -19.36 28.83
N LEU A 137 -20.31 -19.92 27.63
CA LEU A 137 -21.50 -19.69 26.84
C LEU A 137 -22.72 -20.31 27.55
N PRO A 138 -23.82 -19.57 27.72
CA PRO A 138 -25.04 -20.13 28.28
C PRO A 138 -25.58 -21.22 27.34
N ALA A 139 -26.10 -22.31 27.90
CA ALA A 139 -26.63 -23.43 27.13
C ALA A 139 -27.79 -23.02 26.20
N LEU A 140 -28.55 -21.99 26.58
CA LEU A 140 -29.64 -21.40 25.80
C LEU A 140 -29.48 -19.86 25.82
N PRO A 141 -28.92 -19.26 24.76
CA PRO A 141 -28.77 -17.82 24.68
C PRO A 141 -30.14 -17.16 24.46
N THR A 142 -30.59 -16.37 25.43
CA THR A 142 -31.86 -15.63 25.33
C THR A 142 -31.78 -14.38 24.44
N HIS A 143 -30.56 -13.92 24.16
CA HIS A 143 -30.28 -12.74 23.36
C HIS A 143 -29.01 -12.97 22.53
N ILE A 144 -29.10 -12.70 21.23
CA ILE A 144 -27.98 -12.82 20.29
C ILE A 144 -27.65 -11.41 19.79
N GLY A 145 -26.46 -10.92 20.12
CA GLY A 145 -25.93 -9.66 19.59
C GLY A 145 -25.16 -9.92 18.30
N ILE A 146 -25.60 -9.31 17.19
CA ILE A 146 -24.92 -9.42 15.89
C ILE A 146 -24.16 -8.12 15.63
N VAL A 147 -22.83 -8.21 15.51
CA VAL A 147 -21.96 -7.10 15.13
C VAL A 147 -21.53 -7.31 13.68
N THR A 148 -22.15 -6.59 12.76
CA THR A 148 -21.87 -6.64 11.31
C THR A 148 -22.06 -5.27 10.70
N SER A 149 -21.53 -5.04 9.50
CA SER A 149 -21.81 -3.82 8.74
C SER A 149 -23.31 -3.69 8.45
N PRO A 150 -23.88 -2.47 8.46
CA PRO A 150 -25.33 -2.26 8.27
C PRO A 150 -25.89 -2.83 6.96
N SER A 151 -25.03 -3.01 5.95
CA SER A 151 -25.36 -3.51 4.61
C SER A 151 -24.88 -4.94 4.33
N GLY A 152 -24.24 -5.61 5.29
CA GLY A 152 -23.62 -6.92 5.05
C GLY A 152 -24.63 -8.04 4.81
N ALA A 153 -24.44 -8.84 3.76
CA ALA A 153 -25.28 -10.01 3.45
C ALA A 153 -25.38 -11.01 4.61
N ALA A 154 -24.33 -11.09 5.45
CA ALA A 154 -24.26 -11.93 6.64
C ALA A 154 -25.42 -11.70 7.62
N ILE A 155 -25.98 -10.49 7.73
CA ILE A 155 -27.12 -10.24 8.62
C ILE A 155 -28.38 -10.95 8.14
N ARG A 156 -28.57 -11.05 6.81
CA ARG A 156 -29.74 -11.71 6.22
C ARG A 156 -29.66 -13.21 6.42
N ASP A 157 -28.48 -13.80 6.24
CA ASP A 157 -28.27 -15.24 6.42
C ASP A 157 -28.49 -15.65 7.87
N ILE A 158 -27.95 -14.88 8.83
CA ILE A 158 -28.13 -15.15 10.26
C ILE A 158 -29.61 -15.00 10.67
N LEU A 159 -30.31 -13.96 10.20
CA LEU A 159 -31.73 -13.78 10.48
C LEU A 159 -32.59 -14.90 9.86
N THR A 160 -32.23 -15.38 8.67
CA THR A 160 -32.98 -16.45 7.97
C THR A 160 -32.82 -17.80 8.67
N VAL A 161 -31.63 -18.09 9.22
CA VAL A 161 -31.36 -19.34 9.97
C VAL A 161 -31.93 -19.31 11.39
N LEU A 162 -31.98 -18.14 12.04
CA LEU A 162 -32.46 -18.01 13.43
C LEU A 162 -33.99 -17.93 13.55
N GLN A 163 -34.71 -17.44 12.52
CA GLN A 163 -36.16 -17.29 12.55
C GLN A 163 -36.97 -18.59 12.79
N PRO A 164 -36.61 -19.74 12.20
CA PRO A 164 -37.40 -20.97 12.39
C PRO A 164 -37.21 -21.65 13.75
N SER A 165 -36.15 -21.34 14.51
CA SER A 165 -35.71 -22.17 15.64
C SER A 165 -35.98 -21.59 17.05
N LEU A 166 -36.31 -20.31 17.22
CA LEU A 166 -36.51 -19.68 18.54
C LEU A 166 -37.60 -18.58 18.53
N PRO A 167 -38.85 -18.88 18.95
CA PRO A 167 -39.98 -17.93 18.89
C PRO A 167 -39.94 -16.76 19.89
N GLN A 168 -38.96 -16.68 20.81
CA GLN A 168 -39.08 -15.90 22.06
C GLN A 168 -37.95 -14.89 22.34
N HIS A 169 -37.09 -14.56 21.37
CA HIS A 169 -35.90 -13.73 21.64
C HIS A 169 -35.89 -12.41 20.85
N SER A 170 -35.81 -11.31 21.59
CA SER A 170 -35.65 -9.94 21.08
C SER A 170 -34.22 -9.72 20.54
N CYS A 171 -34.08 -9.55 19.22
CA CYS A 171 -32.81 -9.29 18.55
C CYS A 171 -32.54 -7.77 18.48
N ASN A 172 -31.62 -7.27 19.31
CA ASN A 172 -31.17 -5.87 19.23
C ASN A 172 -30.01 -5.71 18.25
N ARG A 173 -30.09 -4.70 17.39
CA ARG A 173 -29.06 -4.32 16.41
C ARG A 173 -28.11 -3.30 17.02
N ASN A 174 -26.84 -3.65 17.15
CA ASN A 174 -25.78 -2.70 17.49
C ASN A 174 -24.88 -2.47 16.26
N PRO A 175 -25.07 -1.37 15.52
CA PRO A 175 -24.20 -1.03 14.40
C PRO A 175 -22.80 -0.68 14.92
N SER A 176 -21.76 -1.29 14.36
CA SER A 176 -20.39 -0.84 14.61
C SER A 176 -20.17 0.49 13.88
N THR A 177 -20.05 1.60 14.61
CA THR A 177 -19.66 2.90 14.05
C THR A 177 -18.20 2.84 13.59
N GLY A 178 -17.98 2.45 12.34
CA GLY A 178 -16.72 2.70 11.65
C GLY A 178 -16.65 4.19 11.32
N ALA A 179 -15.64 4.88 11.85
CA ALA A 179 -15.40 6.29 11.60
C ALA A 179 -15.36 6.59 10.09
N GLY A 180 -16.27 7.47 9.68
CA GLY A 180 -16.42 7.97 8.32
C GLY A 180 -17.32 9.18 8.32
N GLN A 181 -16.98 10.21 9.10
CA GLN A 181 -17.59 11.53 8.99
C GLN A 181 -17.31 12.07 7.57
N ARG A 182 -18.29 11.93 6.68
CA ARG A 182 -18.42 12.81 5.52
C ARG A 182 -19.04 14.12 6.00
N SER A 183 -18.19 15.13 6.21
CA SER A 183 -18.63 16.52 6.30
C SER A 183 -18.58 17.11 4.89
N GLY A 184 -19.76 17.31 4.29
CA GLY A 184 -19.95 18.14 3.11
C GLY A 184 -21.11 19.08 3.40
N ARG A 185 -20.83 20.39 3.38
CA ARG A 185 -21.82 21.47 3.31
C ARG A 185 -22.57 21.41 1.98
#